data_AF-A0A2S9FKR2-F1
#
_entry.id   AF-A0A2S9FKR2-F1
#
_cell.length_a   1.000
_cell.length_b   1.000
_cell.length_c   1.000
_cell.angle_alpha   90.00
_cell.angle_beta   90.00
_cell.angle_gamma   90.00
#
_symmetry.space_group_name_H-M   'P 1'
#
loop_
_entity.id
_entity.type
_entity.pdbx_description
1 polymer ?
#
loop_
_entity_poly.entity_id
_entity_poly.type
_entity_poly.pdbx_seq_one_letter_code
_entity_poly.pdbx_strand_id
1 'polypeptide(L)'
;VREPLNAEHGDVDAADDGLADVSIMMHQAMFMASAVDKAAEKSTLADPNGRKLIDDGSVAYRLGRSVARLEASLSAPSIFGRVALAQTMRDISPDLMDLLGSASALPVGTDGAADDGAAEYVYRFAPLVGIYGGTLEVFRNMIAQYVLGLGKPNYSPAKVS
;
A
#
# COMPACT_ATOMS: atom_id res chain seq x y z
N VAL A 1 -9.86 -3.01 29.23
CA VAL A 1 -8.73 -3.93 29.06
C VAL A 1 -8.52 -4.23 27.57
N ARG A 2 -8.02 -3.22 26.83
CA ARG A 2 -7.58 -3.28 25.41
C ARG A 2 -6.49 -2.25 25.09
N GLU A 3 -6.10 -1.41 26.07
CA GLU A 3 -5.23 -0.26 25.86
C GLU A 3 -3.87 -0.58 25.19
N PRO A 4 -3.14 -1.65 25.55
CA PRO A 4 -1.88 -1.95 24.88
C PRO A 4 -2.08 -2.30 23.40
N LEU A 5 -3.14 -3.06 23.09
CA LEU A 5 -3.46 -3.46 21.73
C LEU A 5 -3.93 -2.27 20.88
N ASN A 6 -4.73 -1.38 21.45
CA ASN A 6 -5.20 -0.18 20.75
C ASN A 6 -4.03 0.76 20.41
N ALA A 7 -3.07 0.92 21.33
CA ALA A 7 -1.84 1.67 21.08
C ALA A 7 -0.96 1.04 19.99
N GLU A 8 -0.77 -0.29 20.02
CA GLU A 8 0.00 -1.02 19.00
C GLU A 8 -0.63 -0.97 17.60
N HIS A 9 -1.95 -0.75 17.50
CA HIS A 9 -2.70 -0.76 16.24
C HIS A 9 -3.16 0.63 15.78
N GLY A 10 -2.75 1.70 16.46
CA GLY A 10 -3.11 3.08 16.09
C GLY A 10 -4.61 3.40 16.28
N ASP A 11 -5.32 2.66 17.13
CA ASP A 11 -6.71 2.95 17.54
C ASP A 11 -6.71 3.80 18.81
N VAL A 12 -5.98 4.91 18.74
CA VAL A 12 -5.82 5.91 19.80
C VAL A 12 -6.04 7.29 19.21
N ASP A 13 -6.44 8.25 20.06
CA ASP A 13 -6.54 9.66 19.64
C ASP A 13 -5.19 10.13 19.11
N ALA A 14 -5.22 10.97 18.07
CA ALA A 14 -4.01 11.57 17.53
C ALA A 14 -3.31 12.38 18.63
N ALA A 15 -1.99 12.20 18.76
CA ALA A 15 -1.20 12.99 19.70
C ALA A 15 -1.25 14.48 19.32
N ASP A 16 -1.38 15.35 20.33
CA ASP A 16 -1.49 16.81 20.16
C ASP A 16 -0.25 17.44 19.51
N ASP A 17 0.86 16.71 19.44
CA ASP A 17 2.11 17.13 18.79
C ASP A 17 2.10 16.94 17.26
N GLY A 18 1.09 16.27 16.71
CA GLY A 18 0.98 15.98 15.29
C GLY A 18 2.00 14.95 14.78
N LEU A 19 2.70 14.24 15.67
CA LEU A 19 3.70 13.21 15.34
C LEU A 19 3.10 11.80 15.31
N ALA A 20 1.83 11.63 15.66
CA ALA A 20 1.14 10.35 15.58
C ALA A 20 0.99 9.90 14.12
N ASP A 21 1.02 8.58 13.90
CA ASP A 21 0.76 7.98 12.59
C ASP A 21 -0.59 8.46 12.06
N VAL A 22 -0.57 9.09 10.87
CA VAL A 22 -1.78 9.62 10.20
C VAL A 22 -2.81 8.50 9.98
N SER A 23 -2.33 7.26 9.77
CA SER A 23 -3.14 6.09 9.49
C SER A 23 -2.72 4.90 10.33
N ILE A 24 -3.70 4.04 10.64
CA ILE A 24 -3.45 2.67 11.05
C ILE A 24 -2.62 1.97 9.94
N MET A 25 -1.58 1.24 10.33
CA MET A 25 -0.64 0.52 9.45
C MET A 25 0.42 1.37 8.71
N MET A 26 0.80 2.54 9.23
CA MET A 26 1.84 3.38 8.61
C MET A 26 3.20 2.65 8.51
N HIS A 27 3.58 1.86 9.52
CA HIS A 27 4.80 1.03 9.46
C HIS A 27 4.82 0.10 8.23
N GLN A 28 3.69 -0.52 7.89
CA GLN A 28 3.56 -1.36 6.69
C GLN A 28 3.64 -0.53 5.42
N ALA A 29 3.07 0.69 5.42
CA ALA A 29 3.12 1.62 4.30
C ALA A 29 4.56 2.01 3.92
N MET A 30 5.46 2.11 4.90
CA MET A 30 6.85 2.50 4.64
C MET A 30 7.63 1.49 3.78
N PHE A 31 7.27 0.20 3.81
CA PHE A 31 7.85 -0.77 2.87
C PHE A 31 7.44 -0.47 1.42
N MET A 32 6.17 -0.13 1.21
CA MET A 32 5.65 0.26 -0.10
C MET A 32 6.27 1.59 -0.56
N ALA A 33 6.39 2.58 0.32
CA ALA A 33 7.02 3.85 0.01
C ALA A 33 8.48 3.65 -0.44
N SER A 34 9.26 2.86 0.31
CA SER A 34 10.64 2.56 -0.05
C SER A 34 10.75 1.84 -1.40
N ALA A 35 9.86 0.90 -1.70
CA ALA A 35 9.83 0.23 -3.01
C ALA A 35 9.53 1.22 -4.16
N VAL A 36 8.60 2.17 -3.97
CA VAL A 36 8.30 3.21 -4.96
C VAL A 36 9.50 4.13 -5.18
N ASP A 37 10.17 4.57 -4.11
CA ASP A 37 11.35 5.44 -4.20
C ASP A 37 12.49 4.75 -4.96
N LYS A 38 12.76 3.48 -4.65
CA LYS A 38 13.77 2.70 -5.37
C LYS A 38 13.39 2.52 -6.84
N ALA A 39 12.14 2.21 -7.14
CA ALA A 39 11.69 2.10 -8.53
C ALA A 39 11.86 3.42 -9.30
N ALA A 40 11.54 4.54 -8.65
CA ALA A 40 11.78 5.86 -9.21
C ALA A 40 13.27 6.11 -9.45
N GLU A 41 14.14 5.87 -8.47
CA GLU A 41 15.59 5.98 -8.61
C GLU A 41 16.10 5.15 -9.80
N LYS A 42 15.78 3.85 -9.83
CA LYS A 42 16.23 2.92 -10.88
C LYS A 42 15.75 3.34 -12.26
N SER A 43 14.55 3.92 -12.36
CA SER A 43 14.02 4.37 -13.64
C SER A 43 14.84 5.51 -14.28
N THR A 44 15.61 6.25 -13.48
CA THR A 44 16.44 7.38 -13.95
C THR A 44 17.85 6.96 -14.38
N LEU A 45 18.26 5.73 -14.09
CA LEU A 45 19.56 5.19 -14.47
C LEU A 45 19.57 4.83 -15.96
N ALA A 46 20.69 5.14 -16.62
CA ALA A 46 20.87 4.78 -18.02
C ALA A 46 21.29 3.31 -18.15
N ASP A 47 20.68 2.60 -19.10
CA ASP A 47 21.11 1.26 -19.52
C ASP A 47 22.43 1.33 -20.33
N PRO A 48 23.03 0.18 -20.72
CA PRO A 48 24.25 0.17 -21.54
C PRO A 48 24.13 0.88 -22.90
N ASN A 49 22.90 1.13 -23.38
CA ASN A 49 22.62 1.87 -24.61
C ASN A 49 22.31 3.36 -24.34
N GLY A 50 22.46 3.83 -23.10
CA GLY A 50 22.19 5.21 -22.69
C GLY A 50 20.71 5.53 -22.48
N ARG A 51 19.80 4.54 -22.55
CA ARG A 51 18.35 4.75 -22.39
C ARG A 51 17.98 4.73 -20.91
N LYS A 52 17.15 5.67 -20.47
CA LYS A 52 16.53 5.65 -19.14
C LYS A 52 15.10 5.16 -19.27
N LEU A 53 14.65 4.34 -18.33
CA LEU A 53 13.26 3.86 -18.35
C LEU A 53 12.28 5.03 -18.24
N ILE A 54 12.59 6.04 -17.42
CA ILE A 54 11.71 7.19 -17.18
C ILE A 54 11.43 8.04 -18.43
N ASP A 55 12.27 7.95 -19.47
CA ASP A 55 12.05 8.66 -20.73
C ASP A 55 10.96 7.99 -21.60
N ASP A 56 10.55 6.75 -21.27
CA ASP A 56 9.41 6.09 -21.87
C ASP A 56 8.10 6.60 -21.23
N GLY A 57 7.20 7.14 -22.06
CA GLY A 57 5.94 7.73 -21.59
C GLY A 57 5.02 6.75 -20.84
N SER A 58 5.06 5.46 -21.16
CA SER A 58 4.30 4.43 -20.45
C SER A 58 4.87 4.19 -19.05
N VAL A 59 6.19 4.12 -18.92
CA VAL A 59 6.89 4.01 -17.63
C VAL A 59 6.59 5.24 -16.77
N ALA A 60 6.79 6.45 -17.33
CA ALA A 60 6.54 7.70 -16.62
C ALA A 60 5.10 7.81 -16.11
N TYR A 61 4.11 7.46 -16.95
CA TYR A 61 2.70 7.48 -16.55
C TYR A 61 2.40 6.47 -15.43
N ARG A 62 2.86 5.22 -15.55
CA ARG A 62 2.60 4.17 -14.55
C ARG A 62 3.27 4.49 -13.23
N LEU A 63 4.54 4.91 -13.24
CA LEU A 63 5.26 5.33 -12.04
C LEU A 63 4.56 6.52 -11.37
N GLY A 64 4.24 7.57 -12.15
CA GLY A 64 3.54 8.75 -11.63
C GLY A 64 2.18 8.41 -11.02
N ARG A 65 1.43 7.49 -11.65
CA ARG A 65 0.17 6.97 -11.10
C ARG A 65 0.36 6.20 -9.79
N SER A 66 1.40 5.38 -9.69
CA SER A 66 1.73 4.62 -8.47
C SER A 66 2.13 5.56 -7.33
N VAL A 67 2.97 6.57 -7.61
CA VAL A 67 3.33 7.63 -6.64
C VAL A 67 2.09 8.39 -6.19
N ALA A 68 1.23 8.83 -7.11
CA ALA A 68 0.01 9.57 -6.75
C ALA A 68 -0.94 8.74 -5.85
N ARG A 69 -1.07 7.43 -6.11
CA ARG A 69 -1.86 6.53 -5.26
C ARG A 69 -1.23 6.32 -3.89
N LEU A 70 0.10 6.15 -3.84
CA LEU A 70 0.85 6.07 -2.59
C LEU A 70 0.59 7.31 -1.74
N GLU A 71 0.81 8.50 -2.27
CA GLU A 71 0.62 9.77 -1.56
C GLU A 71 -0.82 9.94 -1.04
N ALA A 72 -1.81 9.62 -1.88
CA ALA A 72 -3.22 9.65 -1.48
C ALA A 72 -3.50 8.66 -0.33
N SER A 73 -2.87 7.50 -0.35
CA SER A 73 -3.03 6.48 0.69
C SER A 73 -2.35 6.84 2.01
N LEU A 74 -1.16 7.45 1.96
CA LEU A 74 -0.43 7.96 3.13
C LEU A 74 -1.17 9.13 3.79
N SER A 75 -1.90 9.91 3.00
CA SER A 75 -2.65 11.08 3.47
C SER A 75 -4.05 10.75 4.02
N ALA A 76 -4.51 9.51 3.90
CA ALA A 76 -5.84 9.10 4.34
C ALA A 76 -5.82 8.77 5.86
N PRO A 77 -6.69 9.38 6.69
CA PRO A 77 -6.60 9.22 8.13
C PRO A 77 -7.26 7.93 8.65
N SER A 78 -6.79 7.43 9.79
CA SER A 78 -7.49 6.43 10.62
C SER A 78 -7.96 5.20 9.82
N ILE A 79 -9.22 4.80 9.95
CA ILE A 79 -9.82 3.63 9.31
C ILE A 79 -9.87 3.74 7.77
N PHE A 80 -9.93 4.96 7.23
CA PHE A 80 -9.86 5.18 5.78
C PHE A 80 -8.46 4.86 5.26
N GLY A 81 -7.45 5.36 5.96
CA GLY A 81 -6.04 5.11 5.65
C GLY A 81 -5.71 3.63 5.64
N ARG A 82 -6.22 2.87 6.62
CA ARG A 82 -6.06 1.42 6.65
C ARG A 82 -6.52 0.75 5.35
N VAL A 83 -7.72 1.09 4.87
CA VAL A 83 -8.27 0.53 3.63
C VAL A 83 -7.48 1.04 2.42
N ALA A 84 -7.18 2.33 2.38
CA ALA A 84 -6.47 2.97 1.28
C ALA A 84 -5.06 2.39 1.11
N LEU A 85 -4.28 2.27 2.18
CA LEU A 85 -2.92 1.75 2.18
C LEU A 85 -2.88 0.29 1.71
N ALA A 86 -3.68 -0.56 2.34
CA ALA A 86 -3.70 -1.99 2.03
C ALA A 86 -4.16 -2.27 0.59
N GLN A 87 -5.15 -1.51 0.09
CA GLN A 87 -5.59 -1.62 -1.29
C GLN A 87 -4.50 -1.09 -2.25
N THR A 88 -3.93 0.07 -1.95
CA THR A 88 -2.87 0.67 -2.78
C THR A 88 -1.67 -0.25 -2.91
N MET A 89 -1.26 -0.92 -1.83
CA MET A 89 -0.15 -1.87 -1.85
C MET A 89 -0.39 -3.03 -2.82
N ARG A 90 -1.63 -3.53 -2.91
CA ARG A 90 -2.01 -4.57 -3.87
C ARG A 90 -2.07 -4.05 -5.29
N ASP A 91 -2.52 -2.82 -5.46
CA ASP A 91 -2.72 -2.21 -6.78
C ASP A 91 -1.41 -1.80 -7.44
N ILE A 92 -0.44 -1.28 -6.67
CA ILE A 92 0.80 -0.72 -7.23
C ILE A 92 1.97 -1.69 -7.26
N SER A 93 2.01 -2.70 -6.37
CA SER A 93 3.15 -3.63 -6.34
C SER A 93 3.38 -4.41 -7.64
N PRO A 94 2.34 -4.88 -8.39
CA PRO A 94 2.57 -5.50 -9.69
C PRO A 94 3.08 -4.48 -10.72
N ASP A 95 2.59 -3.23 -10.67
CA ASP A 95 3.07 -2.15 -11.52
C ASP A 95 4.57 -1.88 -11.28
N LEU A 96 5.04 -1.88 -10.02
CA LEU A 96 6.46 -1.71 -9.69
C LEU A 96 7.32 -2.86 -10.24
N MET A 97 6.85 -4.10 -10.10
CA MET A 97 7.55 -5.27 -10.64
C MET A 97 7.66 -5.21 -12.17
N ASP A 98 6.59 -4.84 -12.85
CA ASP A 98 6.60 -4.68 -14.31
C ASP A 98 7.56 -3.59 -14.78
N LEU A 99 7.62 -2.45 -14.07
CA LEU A 99 8.54 -1.35 -14.39
C LEU A 99 10.00 -1.77 -14.26
N LEU A 100 10.30 -2.59 -13.25
CA LEU A 100 11.65 -3.08 -12.95
C LEU A 100 12.02 -4.35 -13.74
N GLY A 101 11.08 -4.92 -14.48
CA GLY A 101 11.28 -6.10 -15.32
C GLY A 101 11.54 -7.38 -14.53
N SER A 102 12.13 -8.39 -15.17
CA SER A 102 12.29 -9.74 -14.59
C SER A 102 13.14 -9.78 -13.31
N ALA A 103 14.09 -8.85 -13.17
CA ALA A 103 14.94 -8.76 -11.98
C ALA A 103 14.18 -8.32 -10.72
N SER A 104 12.95 -7.80 -10.88
CA SER A 104 12.06 -7.48 -9.76
C SER A 104 11.49 -8.69 -9.05
N ALA A 105 11.54 -9.88 -9.66
CA ALA A 105 11.09 -11.12 -9.04
C ALA A 105 12.14 -11.75 -8.10
N LEU A 106 13.32 -11.14 -8.00
CA LEU A 106 14.39 -11.62 -7.14
C LEU A 106 14.18 -11.14 -5.69
N PRO A 107 14.16 -12.05 -4.71
CA PRO A 107 13.98 -11.68 -3.31
C PRO A 107 15.13 -10.85 -2.73
N VAL A 108 14.88 -10.21 -1.59
CA VAL A 108 15.88 -9.48 -0.80
C VAL A 108 17.12 -10.35 -0.56
N GLY A 109 18.30 -9.75 -0.76
CA GLY A 109 19.60 -10.40 -0.58
C GLY A 109 20.05 -11.27 -1.76
N THR A 110 19.30 -11.29 -2.86
CA THR A 110 19.69 -11.99 -4.08
C THR A 110 20.49 -11.07 -5.00
N ASP A 111 21.67 -11.53 -5.44
CA ASP A 111 22.50 -10.80 -6.39
C ASP A 111 21.72 -10.50 -7.69
N GLY A 112 21.77 -9.24 -8.12
CA GLY A 112 21.10 -8.78 -9.33
C GLY A 112 19.62 -8.40 -9.14
N ALA A 113 19.08 -8.38 -7.92
CA ALA A 113 17.76 -7.84 -7.64
C ALA A 113 17.65 -6.37 -8.07
N ALA A 114 16.55 -6.01 -8.74
CA ALA A 114 16.40 -4.70 -9.38
C ALA A 114 16.44 -3.52 -8.38
N ASP A 115 15.83 -3.71 -7.21
CA ASP A 115 15.61 -2.71 -6.15
C ASP A 115 15.91 -3.30 -4.75
N ASP A 116 16.91 -4.19 -4.70
CA ASP A 116 17.24 -5.02 -3.53
C ASP A 116 16.07 -5.91 -3.06
N GLY A 117 15.14 -6.23 -3.96
CA GLY A 117 13.99 -7.12 -3.71
C GLY A 117 12.81 -6.43 -3.01
N ALA A 118 12.75 -5.10 -3.05
CA ALA A 118 11.71 -4.33 -2.37
C ALA A 118 10.33 -4.53 -3.03
N ALA A 119 10.22 -4.43 -4.36
CA ALA A 119 8.98 -4.65 -5.09
C ALA A 119 8.43 -6.07 -4.91
N GLU A 120 9.30 -7.08 -4.95
CA GLU A 120 8.99 -8.49 -4.68
C GLU A 120 8.39 -8.67 -3.27
N TYR A 121 9.06 -8.09 -2.27
CA TYR A 121 8.62 -8.16 -0.89
C TYR A 121 7.24 -7.52 -0.71
N VAL A 122 7.04 -6.32 -1.25
CA VAL A 122 5.76 -5.59 -1.16
C VAL A 122 4.66 -6.38 -1.88
N TYR A 123 4.94 -6.96 -3.04
CA TYR A 123 3.99 -7.80 -3.77
C TYR A 123 3.51 -9.00 -2.94
N ARG A 124 4.42 -9.70 -2.26
CA ARG A 124 4.07 -10.81 -1.36
C ARG A 124 3.41 -10.34 -0.05
N PHE A 125 3.74 -9.14 0.41
CA PHE A 125 3.23 -8.60 1.65
C PHE A 125 1.82 -8.02 1.52
N ALA A 126 1.46 -7.46 0.35
CA ALA A 126 0.19 -6.79 0.11
C ALA A 126 -1.07 -7.65 0.40
N PRO A 127 -1.11 -8.96 0.08
CA PRO A 127 -2.22 -9.81 0.49
C PRO A 127 -2.38 -9.88 2.01
N LEU A 128 -1.28 -10.03 2.74
CA LEU A 128 -1.26 -10.14 4.21
C LEU A 128 -1.76 -8.86 4.89
N VAL A 129 -1.30 -7.70 4.41
CA VAL A 129 -1.69 -6.39 4.95
C VAL A 129 -3.20 -6.19 4.94
N GLY A 130 -3.90 -6.64 3.90
CA GLY A 130 -5.36 -6.49 3.84
C GLY A 130 -6.18 -7.61 4.50
N ILE A 131 -5.55 -8.53 5.25
CA ILE A 131 -6.26 -9.53 6.08
C ILE A 131 -5.87 -9.48 7.56
N TYR A 132 -4.66 -9.04 7.91
CA TYR A 132 -4.18 -8.99 9.29
C TYR A 132 -4.91 -7.95 10.13
N GLY A 133 -5.38 -8.33 11.31
CA GLY A 133 -6.19 -7.47 12.19
C GLY A 133 -7.60 -7.20 11.67
N GLY A 134 -8.06 -7.96 10.67
CA GLY A 134 -9.37 -7.84 10.04
C GLY A 134 -9.26 -7.56 8.54
N THR A 135 -10.14 -8.18 7.75
CA THR A 135 -10.14 -8.01 6.30
C THR A 135 -10.59 -6.61 5.89
N LEU A 136 -10.20 -6.16 4.70
CA LEU A 136 -10.62 -4.85 4.18
C LEU A 136 -12.14 -4.69 4.13
N GLU A 137 -12.88 -5.78 3.89
CA GLU A 137 -14.35 -5.79 3.87
C GLU A 137 -14.93 -5.44 5.24
N VAL A 138 -14.32 -5.90 6.34
CA VAL A 138 -14.75 -5.54 7.70
C VAL A 138 -14.57 -4.04 7.92
N PHE A 139 -13.43 -3.46 7.53
CA PHE A 139 -13.17 -2.04 7.69
C PHE A 139 -14.04 -1.17 6.77
N ARG A 140 -14.31 -1.60 5.53
CA ARG A 140 -15.30 -0.95 4.64
C ARG A 140 -16.70 -0.98 5.24
N ASN A 141 -17.10 -2.08 5.88
CA ASN A 141 -18.38 -2.17 6.60
C ASN A 141 -18.42 -1.26 7.83
N MET A 142 -17.33 -1.13 8.57
CA MET A 142 -17.23 -0.17 9.69
C MET A 142 -17.36 1.28 9.21
N ILE A 143 -16.69 1.65 8.11
CA ILE A 143 -16.84 2.97 7.48
C ILE A 143 -18.29 3.19 7.06
N ALA A 144 -18.90 2.21 6.37
CA ALA A 144 -20.29 2.28 5.93
C ALA A 144 -21.25 2.47 7.11
N GLN A 145 -21.09 1.71 8.18
CA GLN A 145 -21.98 1.75 9.34
C GLN A 145 -21.77 3.02 10.17
N TYR A 146 -20.53 3.32 10.56
CA TYR A 146 -20.24 4.32 11.59
C TYR A 146 -19.95 5.71 11.03
N VAL A 147 -19.42 5.82 9.81
CA VAL A 147 -19.15 7.13 9.19
C VAL A 147 -20.23 7.53 8.21
N LEU A 148 -20.73 6.60 7.39
CA LEU A 148 -21.74 6.88 6.37
C LEU A 148 -23.19 6.63 6.84
N GLY A 149 -23.40 6.02 8.01
CA GLY A 149 -24.74 5.78 8.57
C GLY A 149 -25.58 4.74 7.84
N LEU A 150 -24.96 3.85 7.04
CA LEU A 150 -25.66 2.86 6.18
C LEU A 150 -26.23 1.66 6.95
N GLY A 151 -26.16 1.66 8.28
CA GLY A 151 -26.63 0.56 9.12
C GLY A 151 -25.71 -0.67 9.10
N LYS A 152 -26.13 -1.75 9.76
CA LYS A 152 -25.35 -3.00 9.80
C LYS A 152 -25.48 -3.76 8.48
N PRO A 153 -24.41 -4.42 8.01
CA PRO A 153 -24.49 -5.27 6.83
C PRO A 153 -25.54 -6.36 7.01
N ASN A 154 -26.35 -6.59 5.98
CA ASN A 154 -27.31 -7.69 5.94
C ASN A 154 -26.70 -8.89 5.20
N TYR A 155 -26.39 -9.95 5.94
CA TYR A 155 -25.83 -11.19 5.39
C TYR A 155 -26.88 -12.28 5.12
N SER A 156 -28.17 -11.94 5.16
CA SER A 156 -29.23 -12.90 4.79
C SER A 156 -29.15 -13.26 3.31
N PRO A 157 -29.55 -14.48 2.91
CA PRO A 157 -29.61 -14.88 1.52
C PRO A 157 -30.45 -13.90 0.68
N ALA A 158 -30.09 -13.72 -0.59
CA ALA A 158 -30.94 -12.99 -1.52
C ALA A 158 -32.34 -13.61 -1.54
N LYS A 159 -33.38 -12.78 -1.44
CA LYS A 159 -34.75 -13.28 -1.57
C LYS A 159 -34.92 -13.83 -2.98
N VAL A 160 -35.26 -15.10 -3.09
CA VAL A 160 -35.64 -15.72 -4.37
C VAL A 160 -36.96 -15.05 -4.78
N SER A 161 -36.93 -14.33 -5.90
CA SER A 161 -38.11 -13.72 -6.53
C SER A 161 -38.92 -14.75 -7.30
#